data_AF-A0AAN8H2N8-F1
#
_entry.id   AF-A0AAN8H2N8-F1
#
_cell.length_a   1.000
_cell.length_b   1.000
_cell.length_c   1.000
_cell.angle_alpha   90.00
_cell.angle_beta   90.00
_cell.angle_gamma   90.00
#
_symmetry.space_group_name_H-M   'P 1'
#
loop_
_entity.id
_entity.type
_entity.pdbx_description
1 polymer ?
#
loop_
_entity_poly.entity_id
_entity_poly.type
_entity_poly.pdbx_seq_one_letter_code
_entity_poly.pdbx_strand_id
1 'polypeptide(L)'
;MSHVSFDKSPRVSKVWFTVKRLDNKDDRVVALREVSIPPAAEVPTVIQILTTTFRLNSSDVIFKVRNHGGCLIPLNSLIPANSKHVPYVLEVSKIFQHVRPAPRTIPMTVMNKSMKTRLQPIDRRIQRLEELLPEIQLRRDEKLSQEIECLNQKLSFLHKRMQVADSRSWKGVLSRAPLW
;
A
#
# COMPACT_ATOMS: atom_id res chain seq x y z
N MET A 1 20.45 1.93 32.53
CA MET A 1 19.31 2.75 32.10
C MET A 1 19.80 3.81 31.14
N SER A 2 19.11 3.89 30.01
CA SER A 2 19.41 4.63 28.79
C SER A 2 19.16 6.14 28.92
N HIS A 3 20.15 6.96 28.58
CA HIS A 3 19.92 8.34 28.16
C HIS A 3 19.97 8.42 26.64
N VAL A 4 18.86 8.07 25.99
CA VAL A 4 18.65 8.40 24.58
C VAL A 4 18.08 9.81 24.56
N SER A 5 18.93 10.78 24.23
CA SER A 5 18.51 12.17 24.04
C SER A 5 17.73 12.29 22.73
N PHE A 6 16.40 12.37 22.83
CA PHE A 6 15.53 12.78 21.73
C PHE A 6 15.37 14.29 21.75
N ASP A 7 16.45 15.00 21.41
CA ASP A 7 16.36 16.43 21.16
C ASP A 7 17.17 16.78 19.91
N LYS A 8 16.66 16.35 18.76
CA LYS A 8 17.01 16.98 17.49
C LYS A 8 15.83 17.84 17.12
N SER A 9 15.94 19.13 17.43
CA SER A 9 15.09 20.14 16.79
C SER A 9 15.06 19.85 15.29
N PRO A 10 13.89 19.97 14.64
CA PRO A 10 13.77 19.55 13.28
C PRO A 10 14.64 20.50 12.44
N ARG A 11 15.77 19.96 11.98
CA ARG A 11 16.80 20.76 11.31
C ARG A 11 16.23 21.21 9.98
N VAL A 12 16.29 22.51 9.72
CA VAL A 12 16.02 23.06 8.39
C VAL A 12 16.97 22.39 7.41
N SER A 13 16.42 21.62 6.48
CA SER A 13 17.21 20.91 5.48
C SER A 13 17.71 21.92 4.47
N LYS A 14 19.03 22.10 4.43
CA LYS A 14 19.72 22.90 3.41
C LYS A 14 19.93 22.05 2.18
N VAL A 15 19.34 22.46 1.06
CA VAL A 15 19.35 21.70 -0.18
C VAL A 15 19.80 22.61 -1.32
N TRP A 16 20.79 22.15 -2.07
CA TRP A 16 21.32 22.80 -3.25
C TRP A 16 20.56 22.35 -4.49
N PHE A 17 20.03 23.32 -5.24
CA PHE A 17 19.33 23.08 -6.48
C PHE A 17 20.00 23.82 -7.63
N THR A 18 20.05 23.16 -8.78
CA THR A 18 20.30 23.76 -10.07
C THR A 18 19.02 23.81 -10.88
N VAL A 19 18.76 24.90 -11.61
CA VAL A 19 17.52 25.04 -12.40
C VAL A 19 17.76 24.77 -13.88
N LYS A 20 16.86 23.96 -14.46
CA LYS A 20 16.77 23.69 -15.90
C LYS A 20 15.41 24.16 -16.44
N ARG A 21 15.41 25.16 -17.33
CA ARG A 21 14.21 25.87 -17.84
C ARG A 21 13.68 25.26 -19.14
N LEU A 22 13.11 24.07 -18.97
CA LEU A 22 12.49 23.29 -20.04
C LEU A 22 11.27 23.99 -20.69
N ASP A 23 10.58 24.84 -19.94
CA ASP A 23 9.47 25.67 -20.39
C ASP A 23 9.87 26.71 -21.46
N ASN A 24 11.12 27.19 -21.41
CA ASN A 24 11.69 28.17 -22.34
C ASN A 24 12.49 27.52 -23.48
N LYS A 25 12.45 26.19 -23.61
CA LYS A 25 13.35 25.42 -24.51
C LYS A 25 14.84 25.66 -24.22
N ASP A 26 15.18 26.09 -23.02
CA ASP A 26 16.55 26.24 -22.58
C ASP A 26 17.00 24.94 -21.93
N ASP A 27 17.88 24.22 -22.61
CA ASP A 27 18.45 22.97 -22.09
C ASP A 27 19.61 23.22 -21.12
N ARG A 28 20.04 24.48 -20.96
CA ARG A 28 21.14 24.86 -20.09
C ARG A 28 20.68 24.91 -18.63
N VAL A 29 21.61 24.57 -17.76
CA VAL A 29 21.44 24.70 -16.31
C VAL A 29 21.89 26.09 -15.91
N VAL A 30 20.97 26.90 -15.40
CA VAL A 30 21.14 28.37 -15.36
C VAL A 30 21.62 28.91 -14.01
N ALA A 31 21.21 28.29 -12.90
CA ALA A 31 21.51 28.83 -11.57
C ALA A 31 21.61 27.75 -10.49
N LEU A 32 22.70 27.76 -9.71
CA LEU A 32 22.89 26.99 -8.48
C LEU A 32 22.50 27.85 -7.27
N ARG A 33 21.55 27.39 -6.45
CA ARG A 33 21.16 28.08 -5.21
C ARG A 33 20.96 27.11 -4.07
N GLU A 34 21.30 27.56 -2.86
CA GLU A 34 20.92 26.91 -1.62
C GLU A 34 19.48 27.31 -1.28
N VAL A 35 18.66 26.31 -0.93
CA VAL A 35 17.27 26.47 -0.52
C VAL A 35 17.13 25.84 0.86
N SER A 36 16.58 26.61 1.78
CA SER A 36 16.26 26.15 3.13
C SER A 36 14.81 25.68 3.15
N ILE A 37 14.61 24.37 3.30
CA ILE A 37 13.27 23.78 3.37
C ILE A 37 12.90 23.58 4.85
N PRO A 38 11.86 24.25 5.36
CA PRO A 38 11.42 24.05 6.72
C PRO A 38 10.97 22.60 6.93
N PRO A 39 11.25 22.03 8.10
CA PRO A 39 10.71 20.71 8.43
C PRO A 39 9.19 20.75 8.50
N ALA A 40 8.54 19.67 8.08
CA ALA A 40 7.09 19.56 7.98
C ALA A 40 6.40 20.61 7.09
N ALA A 41 7.15 21.29 6.20
CA ALA A 41 6.55 22.16 5.19
C ALA A 41 5.67 21.36 4.21
N GLU A 42 4.45 21.85 4.00
CA GLU A 42 3.57 21.31 2.98
C GLU A 42 4.12 21.60 1.57
N VAL A 43 3.77 20.73 0.62
CA VAL A 43 4.16 20.86 -0.80
C VAL A 43 3.92 22.27 -1.38
N PRO A 44 2.76 22.94 -1.19
CA PRO A 44 2.55 24.31 -1.69
C PRO A 44 3.57 25.31 -1.15
N THR A 45 3.95 25.20 0.12
CA THR A 45 4.96 26.06 0.75
C THR A 45 6.34 25.83 0.14
N VAL A 46 6.72 24.56 -0.09
CA VAL A 46 7.98 24.21 -0.77
C VAL A 46 8.01 24.77 -2.19
N ILE A 47 6.89 24.66 -2.92
CA ILE A 47 6.75 25.25 -4.25
C ILE A 47 6.91 26.77 -4.20
N GLN A 48 6.29 27.45 -3.24
CA GLN A 48 6.41 28.90 -3.08
C GLN A 48 7.85 29.33 -2.77
N ILE A 49 8.55 28.59 -1.90
CA ILE A 49 9.96 28.83 -1.59
C ILE A 49 10.82 28.71 -2.85
N LEU A 50 10.65 27.64 -3.63
CA LEU A 50 11.40 27.45 -4.88
C LEU A 50 11.06 28.53 -5.91
N THR A 51 9.78 28.85 -6.06
CA THR A 51 9.28 29.88 -6.98
C THR A 51 9.90 31.23 -6.65
N THR A 52 9.94 31.60 -5.36
CA THR A 52 10.53 32.86 -4.89
C THR A 52 12.05 32.86 -5.04
N THR A 53 12.72 31.76 -4.66
CA THR A 53 14.18 31.66 -4.68
C THR A 53 14.76 31.76 -6.10
N PHE A 54 14.05 31.19 -7.07
CA PHE A 54 14.46 31.16 -8.47
C PHE A 54 13.72 32.17 -9.35
N ARG A 55 12.86 33.02 -8.76
CA ARG A 55 12.06 34.05 -9.47
C ARG A 55 11.27 33.47 -10.65
N LEU A 56 10.56 32.38 -10.39
CA LEU A 56 9.79 31.63 -11.40
C LEU A 56 8.33 32.09 -11.39
N ASN A 57 7.65 32.00 -12.53
CA ASN A 57 6.21 32.22 -12.62
C ASN A 57 5.50 30.87 -12.45
N SER A 58 4.59 30.75 -11.47
CA SER A 58 3.98 29.47 -11.08
C SER A 58 2.69 29.09 -11.82
N SER A 59 2.16 29.97 -12.67
CA SER A 59 0.79 29.83 -13.19
C SER A 59 0.57 28.66 -14.16
N ASP A 60 1.60 28.22 -14.91
CA ASP A 60 1.47 27.16 -15.94
C ASP A 60 2.65 26.18 -16.00
N VAL A 61 3.42 26.08 -14.91
CA VAL A 61 4.65 25.27 -14.87
C VAL A 61 4.58 24.18 -13.80
N ILE A 62 5.20 23.05 -14.10
CA ILE A 62 5.38 21.90 -13.22
C ILE A 62 6.85 21.85 -12.82
N PHE A 63 7.06 21.72 -11.52
CA PHE A 63 8.36 21.51 -10.89
C PHE A 63 8.64 20.01 -10.77
N LYS A 64 9.76 19.56 -11.34
CA LYS A 64 10.26 18.19 -11.18
C LYS A 64 11.65 18.25 -10.58
N VAL A 65 11.84 17.59 -9.44
CA VAL A 65 13.17 17.51 -8.82
C VAL A 65 13.80 16.18 -9.21
N ARG A 66 15.03 16.23 -9.72
CA ARG A 66 15.82 15.04 -10.06
C ARG A 66 17.10 14.98 -9.25
N ASN A 67 17.49 13.76 -8.89
CA ASN A 67 18.80 13.50 -8.32
C ASN A 67 19.91 13.51 -9.40
N HIS A 68 21.16 13.32 -8.97
CA HIS A 68 22.32 13.27 -9.87
C HIS A 68 22.28 12.12 -10.88
N GLY A 69 21.58 11.02 -10.56
CA GLY A 69 21.31 9.91 -11.47
C GLY A 69 20.15 10.16 -12.43
N GLY A 70 19.53 11.34 -12.39
CA GLY A 70 18.38 11.68 -13.21
C GLY A 70 17.05 11.09 -12.72
N CYS A 71 17.01 10.43 -11.56
CA CYS A 71 15.77 9.89 -11.00
C CYS A 71 14.91 11.00 -10.39
N LEU A 72 13.59 10.94 -10.61
CA LEU A 72 12.64 11.86 -10.00
C LEU A 72 12.56 11.61 -8.49
N ILE A 73 12.65 12.67 -7.69
CA ILE A 73 12.45 12.61 -6.24
C ILE A 73 11.20 13.39 -5.81
N PRO A 74 10.52 12.96 -4.74
CA PRO A 74 9.35 13.66 -4.23
C PRO A 74 9.67 15.09 -3.81
N LEU A 75 8.79 16.03 -4.19
CA LEU A 75 8.87 17.42 -3.75
C LEU A 75 8.15 17.57 -2.39
N ASN A 76 8.86 17.38 -1.29
CA ASN A 76 8.32 17.50 0.07
C ASN A 76 9.39 18.03 1.06
N SER A 77 9.02 18.20 2.33
CA SER A 77 9.94 18.64 3.38
C SER A 77 10.99 17.60 3.79
N LEU A 78 10.95 16.39 3.24
CA LEU A 78 11.85 15.28 3.56
C LEU A 78 12.96 15.09 2.51
N ILE A 79 13.15 16.06 1.61
CA ILE A 79 14.26 16.04 0.66
C ILE A 79 15.58 16.01 1.45
N PRO A 80 16.44 15.01 1.22
CA PRO A 80 17.71 14.90 1.91
C PRO A 80 18.60 16.12 1.62
N ALA A 81 19.38 16.54 2.62
CA ALA A 81 20.42 17.52 2.40
C ALA A 81 21.47 16.96 1.42
N ASN A 82 21.93 17.80 0.51
CA ASN A 82 22.97 17.46 -0.47
C ASN A 82 24.11 18.48 -0.41
N SER A 83 25.10 18.32 -1.29
CA SER A 83 26.26 19.20 -1.37
C SER A 83 26.20 20.11 -2.59
N LYS A 84 26.94 21.22 -2.52
CA LYS A 84 27.12 22.15 -3.64
C LYS A 84 27.68 21.49 -4.91
N HIS A 85 28.47 20.42 -4.75
CA HIS A 85 29.11 19.69 -5.85
C HIS A 85 28.17 18.69 -6.53
N VAL A 86 27.11 18.25 -5.83
CA VAL A 86 26.12 17.31 -6.35
C VAL A 86 24.71 17.88 -6.09
N PRO A 87 24.36 19.01 -6.74
CA PRO A 87 23.07 19.65 -6.56
C PRO A 87 21.95 18.82 -7.21
N TYR A 88 20.73 18.97 -6.70
CA TYR A 88 19.54 18.43 -7.36
C TYR A 88 19.15 19.30 -8.54
N VAL A 89 18.61 18.69 -9.58
CA VAL A 89 18.14 19.41 -10.76
C VAL A 89 16.65 19.69 -10.61
N LEU A 90 16.28 20.97 -10.51
CA LEU A 90 14.91 21.44 -10.59
C LEU A 90 14.57 21.73 -12.06
N GLU A 91 13.85 20.80 -12.69
CA GLU A 91 13.29 20.99 -14.03
C GLU A 91 11.98 21.77 -13.93
N VAL A 92 11.92 22.88 -14.65
CA VAL A 92 10.73 23.72 -14.77
C VAL A 92 10.13 23.48 -16.15
N SER A 93 9.04 22.72 -16.21
CA SER A 93 8.42 22.26 -17.46
C SER A 93 7.00 22.79 -17.59
N LYS A 94 6.51 22.99 -18.82
CA LYS A 94 5.08 23.25 -19.04
C LYS A 94 4.28 21.98 -18.76
N ILE A 95 3.01 22.15 -18.37
CA ILE A 95 2.07 21.03 -18.19
C ILE A 95 2.07 20.11 -19.43
N PHE A 96 2.14 20.71 -20.62
CA PHE A 96 2.26 20.01 -21.89
C PHE A 96 3.54 20.41 -22.61
N GLN A 97 4.67 19.83 -22.20
CA GLN A 97 5.97 20.17 -22.80
C GLN A 97 6.21 19.51 -24.16
N HIS A 98 5.87 18.22 -24.28
CA HIS A 98 6.18 17.41 -25.47
C HIS A 98 4.94 16.99 -26.27
N VAL A 99 3.75 17.41 -25.82
CA VAL A 99 2.48 17.02 -26.43
C VAL A 99 1.70 18.30 -26.72
N ARG A 100 1.09 18.36 -27.90
CA ARG A 100 0.04 19.35 -28.19
C ARG A 100 -1.28 18.69 -27.84
N PRO A 101 -1.89 18.98 -26.67
CA PRO A 101 -3.16 18.37 -26.31
C PRO A 101 -4.19 18.79 -27.35
N ALA A 102 -4.74 17.81 -28.08
CA ALA A 102 -5.88 18.08 -28.94
C ALA A 102 -7.07 18.51 -28.05
N PRO A 103 -7.88 19.50 -28.48
CA PRO A 103 -9.09 19.84 -27.77
C PRO A 103 -9.97 18.58 -27.69
N ARG A 104 -10.45 18.27 -26.49
CA ARG A 104 -11.22 17.04 -26.27
C ARG A 104 -12.49 17.08 -27.11
N THR A 105 -12.67 16.07 -27.96
CA THR A 105 -13.88 15.90 -28.79
C THR A 105 -15.09 15.47 -27.95
N ILE A 106 -14.85 14.84 -26.79
CA ILE A 106 -15.92 14.31 -25.93
C ILE A 106 -15.96 15.12 -24.62
N PRO A 107 -17.13 15.67 -24.25
CA PRO A 107 -17.31 16.35 -22.96
C PRO A 107 -17.02 15.41 -21.78
N MET A 108 -16.37 15.96 -20.74
CA MET A 108 -16.00 15.21 -19.53
C MET A 108 -17.21 14.55 -18.84
N THR A 109 -18.39 15.17 -18.96
CA THR A 109 -19.66 14.66 -18.43
C THR A 109 -20.04 13.29 -19.02
N VAL A 110 -19.78 13.07 -20.31
CA VAL A 110 -20.08 11.80 -21.00
C VAL A 110 -19.12 10.70 -20.55
N MET A 111 -17.82 11.02 -20.41
CA MET A 111 -16.83 10.06 -19.90
C MET A 111 -17.12 9.68 -18.45
N ASN A 112 -17.41 10.66 -17.59
CA ASN A 112 -17.75 10.41 -16.18
C ASN A 112 -19.01 9.55 -16.05
N LYS A 113 -20.03 9.81 -16.87
CA LYS A 113 -21.24 8.98 -16.92
C LYS A 113 -20.92 7.55 -17.37
N SER A 114 -20.14 7.40 -18.44
CA SER A 114 -19.70 6.08 -18.94
C SER A 114 -18.91 5.29 -17.90
N MET A 115 -17.95 5.93 -17.21
CA MET A 115 -17.19 5.32 -16.13
C MET A 115 -18.09 4.92 -14.96
N LYS A 116 -19.00 5.80 -14.52
CA LYS A 116 -19.96 5.50 -13.45
C LYS A 116 -20.83 4.29 -13.80
N THR A 117 -21.33 4.21 -15.04
CA THR A 117 -22.14 3.06 -15.49
C THR A 117 -21.32 1.77 -15.54
N ARG A 118 -20.02 1.83 -15.84
CA ARG A 118 -19.14 0.64 -15.83
C ARG A 118 -18.75 0.20 -14.43
N LEU A 119 -18.65 1.13 -13.47
CA LEU A 119 -18.30 0.82 -12.08
C LEU A 119 -19.50 0.31 -11.26
N GLN A 120 -20.71 0.77 -11.58
CA GLN A 120 -21.92 0.39 -10.83
C GLN A 120 -22.17 -1.14 -10.75
N PRO A 121 -21.96 -1.95 -11.81
CA PRO A 121 -22.07 -3.40 -11.72
C PRO A 121 -21.02 -4.04 -10.80
N ILE A 122 -19.81 -3.47 -10.73
CA ILE A 122 -18.73 -3.97 -9.87
C ILE A 122 -19.10 -3.70 -8.41
N ASP A 123 -19.55 -2.49 -8.12
CA ASP A 123 -20.00 -2.08 -6.78
C ASP A 123 -21.14 -2.98 -6.27
N ARG A 124 -22.15 -3.24 -7.11
CA ARG A 124 -23.24 -4.18 -6.79
C ARG A 124 -22.76 -5.62 -6.54
N ARG A 125 -21.71 -6.06 -7.24
CA ARG A 125 -21.13 -7.40 -7.00
C ARG A 125 -20.40 -7.46 -5.68
N ILE A 126 -19.69 -6.40 -5.31
CA ILE A 126 -19.01 -6.30 -4.01
C ILE A 126 -20.04 -6.33 -2.88
N GLN A 127 -21.09 -5.53 -2.96
CA GLN A 127 -22.17 -5.50 -1.95
C GLN A 127 -22.79 -6.89 -1.74
N ARG A 128 -23.12 -7.60 -2.83
CA ARG A 128 -23.65 -8.98 -2.74
C ARG A 128 -22.66 -9.95 -2.09
N LEU A 129 -21.37 -9.79 -2.36
CA LEU A 129 -20.36 -10.65 -1.74
C LEU A 129 -20.23 -10.37 -0.24
N GLU A 130 -20.32 -9.11 0.17
CA GLU A 130 -20.31 -8.69 1.58
C GLU A 130 -21.54 -9.23 2.32
N GLU A 131 -22.72 -9.20 1.69
CA GLU A 131 -23.96 -9.78 2.23
C GLU A 131 -23.88 -11.30 2.40
N LEU A 132 -23.28 -12.02 1.46
CA LEU A 132 -23.19 -13.49 1.47
C LEU A 132 -22.04 -14.04 2.31
N LEU A 133 -21.03 -13.21 2.63
CA LEU A 133 -19.88 -13.60 3.43
C LEU A 133 -20.24 -14.23 4.80
N PRO A 134 -21.14 -13.67 5.62
CA PRO A 134 -21.52 -14.27 6.90
C PRO A 134 -22.22 -15.63 6.73
N GLU A 135 -23.05 -15.81 5.71
CA GLU A 135 -23.72 -17.09 5.44
C GLU A 135 -22.71 -18.21 5.13
N ILE A 136 -21.62 -17.88 4.44
CA ILE A 136 -20.56 -18.84 4.12
C ILE A 136 -19.85 -19.33 5.39
N GLN A 137 -19.61 -18.44 6.36
CA GLN A 137 -19.00 -18.82 7.63
C GLN A 137 -19.93 -19.73 8.44
N LEU A 138 -21.21 -19.35 8.56
CA LEU A 138 -22.21 -20.17 9.24
C LEU A 138 -22.31 -21.59 8.66
N ARG A 139 -22.37 -21.72 7.33
CA ARG A 139 -22.42 -23.04 6.66
C ARG A 139 -21.14 -23.86 6.88
N ARG A 140 -19.99 -23.21 7.01
CA ARG A 140 -18.73 -23.91 7.33
C ARG A 140 -18.74 -24.43 8.76
N ASP A 141 -19.19 -23.61 9.71
CA ASP A 141 -19.26 -23.98 11.12
C ASP A 141 -20.27 -25.11 11.36
N GLU A 142 -21.42 -25.07 10.68
CA GLU A 142 -22.41 -26.16 10.69
C GLU A 142 -21.80 -27.46 10.17
N LYS A 143 -21.10 -27.40 9.03
CA LYS A 143 -20.45 -28.58 8.44
C LYS A 143 -19.36 -29.15 9.36
N LEU A 144 -18.52 -28.29 9.94
CA LEU A 144 -17.49 -28.71 10.90
C LEU A 144 -18.12 -29.34 12.15
N SER A 145 -19.21 -28.77 12.65
CA SER A 145 -19.94 -29.31 13.81
C SER A 145 -20.48 -30.71 13.53
N GLN A 146 -21.07 -30.93 12.35
CA GLN A 146 -21.54 -32.25 11.91
C GLN A 146 -20.40 -33.27 11.79
N GLU A 147 -19.25 -32.87 11.25
CA GLU A 147 -18.07 -33.74 11.15
C GLU A 147 -17.49 -34.11 12.52
N ILE A 148 -17.42 -33.14 13.45
CA ILE A 148 -16.98 -33.37 14.83
C ILE A 148 -17.93 -34.33 15.55
N GLU A 149 -19.24 -34.16 15.39
CA GLU A 149 -20.23 -35.03 16.02
C GLU A 149 -20.12 -36.47 15.50
N CYS A 150 -19.95 -36.65 14.19
CA CYS A 150 -19.70 -37.95 13.57
C CYS A 150 -18.42 -38.61 14.10
N LEU A 151 -17.34 -37.84 14.27
CA LEU A 151 -16.09 -38.33 14.86
C LEU A 151 -16.26 -38.74 16.32
N ASN A 152 -16.98 -37.95 17.12
CA ASN A 152 -17.28 -38.27 18.52
C ASN A 152 -18.09 -39.56 18.64
N GLN A 153 -19.08 -39.78 17.78
CA GLN A 153 -19.84 -41.03 17.75
C GLN A 153 -18.92 -42.22 17.45
N LYS A 154 -18.04 -42.12 16.45
CA LYS A 154 -17.07 -43.17 16.10
C LYS A 154 -16.08 -43.45 17.24
N LEU A 155 -15.55 -42.41 17.88
CA LEU A 155 -14.65 -42.53 19.04
C LEU A 155 -15.35 -43.19 20.22
N SER A 156 -16.58 -42.79 20.53
CA SER A 156 -17.35 -43.39 21.63
C SER A 156 -17.62 -44.88 21.39
N PHE A 157 -17.91 -45.25 20.13
CA PHE A 157 -18.09 -46.64 19.73
C PHE A 157 -16.79 -47.44 19.90
N LEU A 158 -15.67 -46.90 19.42
CA LEU A 158 -14.36 -47.54 19.54
C LEU A 158 -13.97 -47.72 21.02
N HIS A 159 -14.15 -46.69 21.84
CA HIS A 159 -13.88 -46.73 23.27
C HIS A 159 -14.69 -47.82 23.97
N LYS A 160 -15.99 -47.93 23.68
CA LYS A 160 -16.84 -49.02 24.20
C LYS A 160 -16.31 -50.39 23.79
N ARG A 161 -15.90 -50.57 22.52
CA ARG A 161 -15.34 -51.86 22.06
C ARG A 161 -14.01 -52.20 22.74
N MET A 162 -13.17 -51.20 22.99
CA MET A 162 -11.89 -51.37 23.68
C MET A 162 -12.12 -51.79 25.13
N GLN A 163 -13.02 -51.13 25.87
CA GLN A 163 -13.40 -51.55 27.23
C GLN A 163 -13.92 -53.00 27.27
N VAL A 164 -14.73 -53.40 26.29
CA VAL A 164 -15.22 -54.79 26.20
C VAL A 164 -14.06 -55.76 25.95
N ALA A 165 -13.08 -55.41 25.12
CA ALA A 165 -11.90 -56.23 24.90
C ALA A 165 -11.04 -56.34 26.17
N ASP A 166 -10.79 -55.23 26.87
CA ASP A 166 -9.99 -55.20 28.10
C ASP A 166 -10.64 -55.98 29.25
N SER A 167 -11.97 -56.00 29.32
CA SER A 167 -12.74 -56.75 30.33
C SER A 167 -12.72 -58.28 30.12
N ARG A 168 -12.30 -58.76 28.95
CA ARG A 168 -12.25 -60.19 28.63
C ARG A 168 -10.85 -60.72 28.92
N SER A 169 -10.69 -61.36 30.07
CA SER A 169 -9.54 -62.24 30.30
C SER A 169 -9.74 -63.57 29.56
N TRP A 170 -8.70 -64.04 28.88
CA TRP A 170 -8.67 -65.37 28.27
C TRP A 170 -8.84 -66.42 29.38
N LYS A 171 -10.05 -66.99 29.53
CA LYS A 171 -10.28 -68.18 30.36
C LYS A 171 -9.76 -69.40 29.62
N GLY A 172 -8.43 -69.49 29.51
CA GLY A 172 -7.77 -70.68 29.03
C GLY A 172 -7.92 -71.76 30.08
N VAL A 173 -8.77 -72.74 29.80
CA VAL A 173 -8.69 -74.17 30.15
C VAL A 173 -10.08 -74.73 29.86
N LEU A 174 -10.18 -75.56 28.82
CA LEU A 174 -11.33 -76.43 28.64
C LEU A 174 -11.32 -77.42 29.81
N SER A 175 -12.15 -77.22 30.81
CA SER A 175 -12.44 -78.25 31.79
C SER A 175 -13.07 -79.42 31.03
N ARG A 176 -12.32 -80.51 30.90
CA ARG A 176 -12.76 -81.78 30.30
C ARG A 176 -14.12 -82.13 30.93
N ALA A 177 -15.19 -82.15 30.13
CA ALA A 177 -16.50 -82.57 30.60
C ALA A 177 -16.43 -84.04 31.05
N PRO A 178 -17.05 -84.43 32.19
CA PRO A 178 -17.06 -85.82 32.60
C PRO A 178 -17.97 -86.61 31.65
N LEU A 179 -17.43 -87.72 31.12
CA LEU A 179 -18.20 -88.69 30.37
C LEU A 179 -19.02 -89.52 31.37
N TRP A 180 -20.30 -89.19 31.50
CA TRP A 180 -21.38 -90.12 31.78
C TRP A 180 -22.68 -89.56 31.22
#